data_AF-A0A3S4GJW6-F1
#
_entry.id   AF-A0A3S4GJW6-F1
#
_cell.length_a   1.000
_cell.length_b   1.000
_cell.length_c   1.000
_cell.angle_alpha   90.00
_cell.angle_beta   90.00
_cell.angle_gamma   90.00
#
_symmetry.space_group_name_H-M   'P 1'
#
loop_
_entity.id
_entity.type
_entity.pdbx_description
1 polymer ?
#
loop_
_entity_poly.entity_id
_entity_poly.type
_entity_poly.pdbx_seq_one_letter_code
_entity_poly.pdbx_strand_id
1 'polypeptide(L)'
;MLAAWEWGQLSGFTSTSQRVWLAVLCGLLLAAMLFLLPEYHYDVHQPMVEGSLWASFAWWIVALLLVLSYPASAAFWRHSKVLRLIFGILTIVPFFWGMLALRAWHYADNHYSGALWLLYVMILVWGADSGAYMFGKMFGKHKLAPKVSPG
;
A
#
# COMPACT_ATOMS: atom_id res chain seq x y z
N MET A 1 -4.25 2.09 10.64
CA MET A 1 -3.45 1.16 11.46
C MET A 1 -3.80 -0.31 11.27
N LEU A 2 -5.03 -0.64 10.85
CA LEU A 2 -5.39 -2.01 10.46
C LEU A 2 -4.45 -2.59 9.39
N ALA A 3 -4.01 -1.80 8.40
CA ALA A 3 -3.04 -2.25 7.40
C ALA A 3 -1.73 -2.77 8.01
N ALA A 4 -1.15 -2.05 8.98
CA ALA A 4 0.08 -2.48 9.66
C ALA A 4 -0.13 -3.70 10.56
N TRP A 5 -1.32 -3.82 11.16
CA TRP A 5 -1.72 -4.98 11.95
C TRP A 5 -1.77 -6.26 11.08
N GLU A 6 -2.51 -6.20 9.97
CA GLU A 6 -2.63 -7.29 9.00
C GLU A 6 -1.26 -7.62 8.38
N TRP A 7 -0.45 -6.60 8.08
CA TRP A 7 0.90 -6.80 7.58
C TRP A 7 1.81 -7.50 8.60
N GLY A 8 1.62 -7.23 9.90
CA GLY A 8 2.32 -7.93 10.96
C GLY A 8 2.04 -9.44 10.96
N GLN A 9 0.79 -9.82 10.69
CA GLN A 9 0.42 -11.23 10.51
C GLN A 9 1.12 -11.85 9.29
N LEU A 10 1.12 -11.16 8.14
CA LEU A 10 1.81 -11.61 6.92
C LEU A 10 3.34 -11.72 7.11
N SER A 11 3.91 -10.84 7.95
CA SER A 11 5.34 -10.83 8.30
C SER A 11 5.73 -11.93 9.29
N GLY A 12 4.78 -12.73 9.78
CA GLY A 12 5.03 -13.86 10.66
C GLY A 12 5.13 -13.50 12.15
N PHE A 13 4.54 -12.39 12.58
CA PHE A 13 4.34 -12.10 13.99
C PHE A 13 3.12 -12.89 14.50
N THR A 14 3.35 -13.82 15.44
CA THR A 14 2.29 -14.65 16.03
C THR A 14 1.70 -14.03 17.29
N SER A 15 2.47 -13.20 18.01
CA SER A 15 2.01 -12.53 19.22
C SER A 15 1.17 -11.29 18.91
N THR A 16 -0.03 -11.23 19.49
CA THR A 16 -0.93 -10.06 19.47
C THR A 16 -0.21 -8.80 19.93
N SER A 17 0.62 -8.88 20.97
CA SER A 17 1.36 -7.73 21.50
C SER A 17 2.33 -7.14 20.47
N GLN A 18 3.07 -7.98 19.74
CA GLN A 18 4.00 -7.52 18.69
C GLN A 18 3.25 -6.81 17.56
N ARG A 19 2.05 -7.27 17.22
CA ARG A 19 1.21 -6.64 16.19
C ARG A 19 0.62 -5.30 16.67
N VAL A 20 0.23 -5.20 17.95
CA VAL A 20 -0.20 -3.93 18.54
C VAL A 20 0.94 -2.92 18.45
N TRP A 21 2.14 -3.31 18.91
CA TRP A 21 3.31 -2.43 18.86
C TRP A 21 3.68 -2.01 17.44
N LEU A 22 3.63 -2.93 16.47
CA LEU A 22 3.86 -2.59 15.07
C LEU A 22 2.82 -1.58 14.54
N ALA A 23 1.54 -1.78 14.85
CA ALA A 23 0.49 -0.87 14.46
C ALA A 23 0.64 0.50 15.13
N VAL A 24 0.98 0.55 16.42
CA VAL A 24 1.24 1.81 17.14
C VAL A 24 2.44 2.54 16.56
N LEU A 25 3.57 1.85 16.34
CA LEU A 25 4.77 2.44 15.76
C LEU A 25 4.53 2.97 14.36
N CYS A 26 3.83 2.21 13.51
CA CYS A 26 3.43 2.67 12.19
C CYS A 26 2.51 3.90 12.28
N GLY A 27 1.63 3.95 13.28
CA GLY A 27 0.71 5.07 13.51
C GLY A 27 1.45 6.33 13.93
N LEU A 28 2.38 6.19 14.88
CA LEU A 28 3.26 7.27 15.30
C LEU A 28 4.12 7.77 14.15
N LEU A 29 4.62 6.87 13.29
CA LEU A 29 5.39 7.24 12.10
C LEU A 29 4.54 8.05 11.11
N LEU A 30 3.34 7.60 10.76
CA LEU A 30 2.46 8.36 9.86
C LEU A 30 1.99 9.68 10.48
N ALA A 31 1.72 9.71 11.80
CA ALA A 31 1.37 10.94 12.51
C ALA A 31 2.55 11.92 12.51
N ALA A 32 3.76 11.46 12.83
CA ALA A 32 4.95 12.28 12.76
C ALA A 32 5.19 12.82 11.35
N MET A 33 5.00 12.00 10.31
CA MET A 33 5.05 12.45 8.92
C MET A 33 4.04 13.57 8.62
N LEU A 34 2.83 13.49 9.17
CA LEU A 34 1.81 14.51 9.02
C LEU A 34 2.18 15.81 9.76
N PHE A 35 2.71 15.73 10.99
CA PHE A 35 3.11 16.90 11.77
C PHE A 35 4.40 17.56 11.28
N LEU A 36 5.28 16.80 10.62
CA LEU A 36 6.52 17.30 10.03
C LEU A 36 6.31 17.97 8.67
N LEU A 37 5.09 17.90 8.10
CA LEU A 37 4.76 18.65 6.90
C LEU A 37 4.81 20.15 7.23
N PRO A 38 5.61 20.95 6.50
CA PRO A 38 5.54 22.38 6.60
C PRO A 38 4.11 22.85 6.30
N GLU A 39 3.56 23.78 7.10
CA GLU A 39 2.23 24.39 6.86
C GLU A 39 2.13 25.12 5.50
N TYR A 40 3.21 25.16 4.73
CA TYR A 40 3.31 25.90 3.49
C TYR A 40 2.67 25.13 2.33
N HIS A 41 1.37 25.41 2.18
CA HIS A 41 0.57 25.40 0.97
C HIS A 41 0.58 24.10 0.16
N TYR A 42 -0.55 23.41 0.19
CA TYR A 42 -1.23 22.51 -0.78
C TYR A 42 -0.57 22.20 -2.15
N ASP A 43 0.74 22.16 -2.26
CA ASP A 43 1.50 21.87 -3.46
C ASP A 43 1.99 20.43 -3.37
N VAL A 44 1.57 19.63 -4.33
CA VAL A 44 1.91 18.21 -4.44
C VAL A 44 3.42 18.02 -4.70
N HIS A 45 4.13 19.09 -5.07
CA HIS A 45 5.56 19.13 -5.38
C HIS A 45 6.50 19.18 -4.15
N GLN A 46 6.00 18.85 -2.96
CA GLN A 46 6.86 18.70 -1.80
C GLN A 46 7.84 17.52 -2.01
N PRO A 47 9.18 17.72 -1.91
CA PRO A 47 10.17 16.68 -2.20
C PRO A 47 9.99 15.39 -1.40
N MET A 48 9.43 15.47 -0.19
CA MET A 48 9.11 14.30 0.63
C MET A 48 7.98 13.46 0.02
N VAL A 49 6.93 14.10 -0.51
CA VAL A 49 5.80 13.43 -1.16
C VAL A 49 6.27 12.83 -2.48
N GLU A 50 6.90 13.64 -3.34
CA GLU A 50 7.39 13.20 -4.64
C GLU A 50 8.41 12.06 -4.51
N GLY A 51 9.39 12.20 -3.61
CA GLY A 51 10.39 11.15 -3.34
C GLY A 51 9.75 9.84 -2.87
N SER A 52 8.72 9.91 -2.03
CA SER A 52 7.99 8.72 -1.58
C SER A 52 7.22 8.03 -2.71
N LEU A 53 6.65 8.80 -3.65
CA LEU A 53 5.92 8.28 -4.81
C LEU A 53 6.88 7.63 -5.82
N TRP A 54 8.03 8.24 -6.09
CA TRP A 54 9.08 7.61 -6.91
C TRP A 54 9.65 6.34 -6.28
N ALA A 55 9.87 6.36 -4.97
CA ALA A 55 10.26 5.15 -4.23
C ALA A 55 9.19 4.05 -4.35
N SER A 56 7.90 4.42 -4.31
CA SER A 56 6.80 3.50 -4.54
C SER A 56 6.81 2.92 -5.95
N PHE A 57 7.02 3.76 -6.96
CA PHE A 57 7.09 3.30 -8.34
C PHE A 57 8.21 2.28 -8.55
N ALA A 58 9.42 2.59 -8.04
CA ALA A 58 10.53 1.64 -8.05
C ALA A 58 10.20 0.36 -7.28
N TRP A 59 9.57 0.49 -6.10
CA TRP A 59 9.14 -0.65 -5.30
C TRP A 59 8.12 -1.53 -6.02
N TRP A 60 7.14 -0.96 -6.73
CA TRP A 60 6.15 -1.72 -7.50
C TRP A 60 6.77 -2.50 -8.65
N ILE A 61 7.80 -1.95 -9.31
CA ILE A 61 8.58 -2.69 -10.31
C ILE A 61 9.28 -3.88 -9.65
N VAL A 62 9.94 -3.67 -8.52
CA VAL A 62 10.60 -4.75 -7.76
C VAL A 62 9.57 -5.81 -7.31
N ALA A 63 8.43 -5.39 -6.78
CA ALA A 63 7.36 -6.28 -6.35
C ALA A 63 6.81 -7.12 -7.51
N LEU A 64 6.61 -6.53 -8.68
CA LEU A 64 6.21 -7.25 -9.89
C LEU A 64 7.24 -8.31 -10.28
N LEU A 65 8.54 -7.95 -10.29
CA LEU A 65 9.61 -8.91 -10.58
C LEU A 65 9.65 -10.05 -9.56
N LEU A 66 9.44 -9.77 -8.27
CA LEU A 66 9.36 -10.79 -7.22
C LEU A 66 8.19 -11.75 -7.45
N VAL A 67 7.03 -11.26 -7.89
CA VAL A 67 5.85 -12.08 -8.20
C VAL A 67 6.07 -12.93 -9.45
N LEU A 68 6.62 -12.35 -10.52
CA LEU A 68 6.89 -13.07 -11.77
C LEU A 68 7.95 -14.17 -11.62
N SER A 69 8.92 -13.98 -10.72
CA SER A 69 9.98 -14.95 -10.41
C SER A 69 9.62 -15.93 -9.29
N TYR A 70 8.37 -15.94 -8.83
CA TYR A 70 7.89 -16.88 -7.83
C TYR A 70 7.86 -18.33 -8.39
N PRO A 71 8.32 -19.36 -7.66
CA PRO A 71 8.64 -19.40 -6.23
C PRO A 71 10.11 -19.10 -5.87
N ALA A 72 11.00 -18.92 -6.85
CA ALA A 72 12.44 -18.76 -6.59
C ALA A 72 12.74 -17.52 -5.73
N SER A 73 12.05 -16.40 -6.00
CA SER A 73 12.15 -15.18 -5.20
C SER A 73 11.76 -15.39 -3.73
N ALA A 74 10.78 -16.24 -3.45
CA ALA A 74 10.28 -16.48 -2.10
C ALA A 74 11.34 -17.09 -1.18
N ALA A 75 12.29 -17.87 -1.71
CA ALA A 75 13.39 -18.42 -0.92
C ALA A 75 14.22 -17.32 -0.23
N PHE A 76 14.35 -16.15 -0.87
CA PHE A 76 15.14 -15.02 -0.36
C PHE A 76 14.44 -14.26 0.77
N TRP A 77 13.14 -13.97 0.64
CA TRP A 77 12.45 -13.07 1.57
C TRP A 77 11.51 -13.77 2.56
N ARG A 78 11.04 -14.99 2.27
CA ARG A 78 10.00 -15.67 3.09
C ARG A 78 10.45 -15.93 4.52
N HIS A 79 11.74 -16.22 4.73
CA HIS A 79 12.29 -16.51 6.06
C HIS A 79 12.63 -15.23 6.85
N SER A 80 12.90 -14.11 6.16
CA SER A 80 13.27 -12.86 6.80
C SER A 80 12.04 -12.07 7.23
N LYS A 81 11.89 -11.84 8.55
CA LYS A 81 10.84 -10.94 9.08
C LYS A 81 11.13 -9.49 8.73
N VAL A 82 12.40 -9.09 8.71
CA VAL A 82 12.84 -7.72 8.43
C VAL A 82 12.51 -7.34 6.98
N LEU A 83 12.83 -8.20 6.00
CA LEU A 83 12.50 -7.92 4.60
C LEU A 83 10.98 -7.77 4.40
N ARG A 84 10.19 -8.65 5.02
CA ARG A 84 8.73 -8.55 4.98
C ARG A 84 8.20 -7.27 5.60
N LEU A 85 8.80 -6.79 6.70
CA LEU A 85 8.46 -5.49 7.26
C LEU A 85 8.81 -4.32 6.35
N ILE A 86 10.00 -4.35 5.72
CA ILE A 86 10.43 -3.34 4.74
C ILE A 86 9.41 -3.27 3.60
N PHE A 87 8.94 -4.41 3.08
CA PHE A 87 7.91 -4.46 2.04
C PHE A 87 6.62 -3.78 2.49
N GLY A 88 6.24 -3.96 3.75
CA GLY A 88 5.07 -3.29 4.34
C GLY A 88 5.25 -1.79 4.43
N ILE A 89 6.40 -1.32 4.89
CA ILE A 89 6.70 0.12 4.98
C ILE A 89 6.70 0.76 3.58
N LEU A 90 7.36 0.12 2.60
CA LEU A 90 7.41 0.57 1.20
C LEU A 90 6.03 0.55 0.51
N THR A 91 5.05 -0.15 1.07
CA THR A 91 3.67 -0.18 0.56
C THR A 91 2.77 0.81 1.30
N ILE A 92 2.82 0.82 2.63
CA ILE A 92 1.92 1.64 3.49
C ILE A 92 2.29 3.12 3.42
N VAL A 93 3.59 3.47 3.48
CA VAL A 93 4.02 4.87 3.54
C VAL A 93 3.68 5.61 2.24
N PRO A 94 4.01 5.09 1.04
CA PRO A 94 3.64 5.81 -0.18
C PRO A 94 2.14 5.81 -0.46
N PHE A 95 1.41 4.77 -0.04
CA PHE A 95 -0.05 4.78 -0.11
C PHE A 95 -0.65 5.93 0.72
N PHE A 96 -0.13 6.15 1.94
CA PHE A 96 -0.54 7.28 2.78
C PHE A 96 -0.28 8.63 2.08
N TRP A 97 0.92 8.81 1.52
CA TRP A 97 1.27 10.03 0.79
C TRP A 97 0.43 10.22 -0.48
N GLY A 98 0.17 9.16 -1.25
CA GLY A 98 -0.68 9.21 -2.43
C GLY A 98 -2.13 9.61 -2.10
N MET A 99 -2.68 9.08 -1.01
CA MET A 99 -4.02 9.50 -0.53
C MET A 99 -4.03 10.97 -0.11
N LEU A 100 -3.01 11.43 0.61
CA LEU A 100 -2.92 12.81 1.06
C LEU A 100 -2.76 13.78 -0.13
N ALA A 101 -1.90 13.43 -1.09
CA ALA A 101 -1.70 14.18 -2.32
C ALA A 101 -2.99 14.31 -3.14
N LEU A 102 -3.72 13.20 -3.33
CA LEU A 102 -5.03 13.22 -3.99
C LEU A 102 -6.05 14.04 -3.21
N ARG A 103 -6.06 13.96 -1.87
CA ARG A 103 -6.99 14.73 -1.04
C ARG A 103 -6.75 16.23 -1.12
N ALA A 104 -5.47 16.64 -1.21
CA ALA A 104 -5.02 18.02 -1.31
C ALA A 104 -5.20 18.61 -2.72
N TRP A 105 -5.47 17.78 -3.73
CA TRP A 105 -5.65 18.20 -5.11
C TRP A 105 -6.79 19.23 -5.27
N HIS A 106 -6.46 20.42 -5.77
CA HIS A 106 -7.37 21.58 -5.90
C HIS A 106 -8.15 21.90 -4.62
N TYR A 107 -7.58 21.63 -3.45
CA TYR A 107 -8.26 21.86 -2.19
C TYR A 107 -8.58 23.34 -1.94
N ALA A 108 -7.69 24.24 -2.38
CA ALA A 108 -7.86 25.69 -2.25
C ALA A 108 -9.01 26.24 -3.12
N ASP A 109 -9.25 25.64 -4.29
CA ASP A 109 -10.31 26.08 -5.20
C ASP A 109 -11.67 25.49 -4.79
N ASN A 110 -11.69 24.20 -4.43
CA ASN A 110 -12.88 23.51 -3.97
C ASN A 110 -12.50 22.34 -3.06
N HIS A 111 -12.92 22.44 -1.80
CA HIS A 111 -12.66 21.46 -0.74
C HIS A 111 -13.13 20.03 -1.08
N TYR A 112 -14.04 19.85 -2.04
CA TYR A 112 -14.57 18.56 -2.45
C TYR A 112 -13.82 17.92 -3.62
N SER A 113 -13.03 18.66 -4.40
CA SER A 113 -12.38 18.15 -5.63
C SER A 113 -11.51 16.93 -5.37
N GLY A 114 -10.53 17.04 -4.47
CA GLY A 114 -9.66 15.91 -4.11
C GLY A 114 -10.41 14.76 -3.45
N ALA A 115 -11.47 15.03 -2.68
CA ALA A 115 -12.29 13.99 -2.07
C ALA A 115 -13.06 13.16 -3.11
N LEU A 116 -13.59 13.81 -4.16
CA LEU A 116 -14.27 13.13 -5.26
C LEU A 116 -13.32 12.25 -6.05
N TRP A 117 -12.10 12.72 -6.34
CA TRP A 117 -11.07 11.90 -6.99
C TRP A 117 -10.66 10.69 -6.16
N LEU A 118 -10.49 10.89 -4.85
CA LEU A 118 -10.18 9.79 -3.94
C LEU A 118 -11.31 8.75 -3.92
N LEU A 119 -12.57 9.20 -3.80
CA LEU A 119 -13.73 8.31 -3.83
C LEU A 119 -13.84 7.57 -5.17
N TYR A 120 -13.58 8.26 -6.27
CA TYR A 120 -13.57 7.68 -7.60
C TYR A 120 -12.54 6.53 -7.70
N VAL A 121 -11.30 6.74 -7.26
CA VAL A 121 -10.27 5.70 -7.23
C VAL A 121 -10.70 4.52 -6.35
N MET A 122 -11.30 4.78 -5.19
CA MET A 122 -11.80 3.71 -4.31
C MET A 122 -12.89 2.87 -4.98
N ILE A 123 -13.87 3.52 -5.64
CA ILE A 123 -14.92 2.83 -6.39
C ILE A 123 -14.33 2.02 -7.55
N LEU A 124 -13.34 2.57 -8.26
CA LEU A 124 -12.66 1.85 -9.33
C LEU A 124 -11.96 0.59 -8.82
N VAL A 125 -11.17 0.69 -7.76
CA VAL A 125 -10.44 -0.45 -7.19
C VAL A 125 -11.41 -1.50 -6.65
N TRP A 126 -12.40 -1.10 -5.87
CA TRP A 126 -13.41 -2.02 -5.34
C TRP A 126 -14.23 -2.68 -6.45
N GLY A 127 -14.59 -1.92 -7.48
CA GLY A 127 -15.29 -2.41 -8.65
C GLY A 127 -14.45 -3.40 -9.44
N ALA A 128 -13.16 -3.11 -9.64
CA ALA A 128 -12.23 -4.02 -10.31
C ALA A 128 -12.05 -5.32 -9.54
N ASP A 129 -11.84 -5.27 -8.21
CA ASP A 129 -11.67 -6.46 -7.36
C ASP A 129 -12.94 -7.34 -7.35
N SER A 130 -14.10 -6.71 -7.15
CA SER A 130 -15.39 -7.40 -7.14
C SER A 130 -15.70 -8.01 -8.51
N GLY A 131 -15.45 -7.26 -9.59
CA GLY A 131 -15.59 -7.73 -10.96
C GLY A 131 -14.67 -8.91 -11.24
N ALA A 132 -13.38 -8.80 -10.92
CA ALA A 132 -12.41 -9.87 -11.12
C ALA A 132 -12.82 -11.17 -10.39
N TYR A 133 -13.33 -11.06 -9.16
CA TYR A 133 -13.85 -12.22 -8.44
C TYR A 133 -15.11 -12.81 -9.10
N MET A 134 -16.09 -11.99 -9.48
CA MET A 134 -17.32 -12.45 -10.13
C MET A 134 -17.03 -13.13 -11.47
N PHE A 135 -16.27 -12.47 -12.36
CA PHE A 135 -15.91 -13.03 -13.65
C PHE A 135 -14.98 -14.23 -13.51
N GLY A 136 -14.04 -14.19 -12.56
CA GLY A 136 -13.16 -15.32 -12.25
C GLY A 136 -13.95 -16.56 -11.78
N LYS A 137 -14.98 -16.38 -10.95
CA LYS A 137 -15.83 -17.49 -10.47
C LYS A 137 -16.78 -18.02 -11.55
N MET A 138 -17.34 -17.15 -12.40
CA MET A 138 -18.30 -17.55 -13.43
C MET A 138 -17.64 -18.12 -14.68
N PHE A 139 -16.48 -17.59 -15.08
CA PHE A 139 -15.85 -17.90 -16.37
C PHE A 139 -14.41 -18.45 -16.24
N GLY A 140 -13.81 -18.41 -15.05
CA GLY A 140 -12.44 -18.86 -14.84
C GLY A 140 -12.29 -20.37 -14.97
N LYS A 141 -11.70 -20.81 -16.09
CA LYS A 141 -11.35 -22.23 -16.33
C LYS A 141 -9.85 -22.54 -16.14
N HIS A 142 -8.99 -21.51 -16.24
CA HIS A 142 -7.54 -21.66 -16.13
C HIS A 142 -6.97 -20.60 -15.19
N LYS A 143 -6.15 -21.03 -14.22
CA LYS A 143 -5.48 -20.14 -13.27
C LYS A 143 -4.31 -19.44 -13.95
N LEU A 144 -4.24 -18.11 -13.84
CA LEU A 144 -3.16 -17.30 -14.41
C LEU A 144 -1.83 -17.47 -13.65
N ALA A 145 -1.88 -17.67 -12.32
CA ALA A 145 -0.69 -17.78 -11.47
C ALA A 145 -0.84 -18.90 -10.42
N PRO A 146 -0.89 -20.18 -10.83
CA PRO A 146 -1.21 -21.31 -9.95
C PRO A 146 -0.19 -21.53 -8.82
N LYS A 147 1.06 -21.07 -8.99
CA LYS A 147 2.11 -21.18 -7.97
C LYS A 147 2.02 -20.08 -6.90
N VAL A 148 1.54 -18.89 -7.26
CA VAL A 148 1.52 -17.70 -6.37
C VAL A 148 0.26 -17.72 -5.50
N SER A 149 -0.88 -18.10 -6.07
CA SER A 149 -2.14 -18.27 -5.35
C SER A 149 -2.65 -19.70 -5.60
N PRO A 150 -2.52 -20.61 -4.61
CA PRO A 150 -3.01 -21.97 -4.75
C PRO A 150 -4.54 -22.08 -4.69
N GLY A 151 -5.24 -21.01 -4.28
CA GLY A 151 -6.71 -20.86 -4.34
C GLY A 151 -7.25 -20.97 -5.75
#